data_AF-A0ABD4KSX4-F1
#
_entry.id   AF-A0ABD4KSX4-F1
#
_cell.length_a   1.000
_cell.length_b   1.000
_cell.length_c   1.000
_cell.angle_alpha   90.00
_cell.angle_beta   90.00
_cell.angle_gamma   90.00
#
_symmetry.space_group_name_H-M   'P 1'
#
loop_
_entity.id
_entity.type
_entity.pdbx_description
1 polymer ?
#
loop_
_entity_poly.entity_id
_entity_poly.type
_entity_poly.pdbx_seq_one_letter_code
_entity_poly.pdbx_strand_id
1 'polypeptide(L)'
;MSIQGIASSTWSDILQLQQGVYLSVEPESLEVLQSKWLRSPETCFVFNEDSQVMGYLLAHSWNTEIPPKLFKPLPSNTEGSILFLHD
;
A
#
# COMPACT_ATOMS: atom_id res chain seq x y z
N MET A 1 -8.41 -14.28 12.55
CA MET A 1 -8.77 -13.16 11.66
C MET A 1 -8.59 -11.84 12.40
N SER A 2 -7.71 -10.97 11.94
CA SER A 2 -7.50 -9.62 12.50
C SER A 2 -7.11 -8.63 11.40
N ILE A 3 -7.45 -7.35 11.60
CA ILE A 3 -6.97 -6.24 10.77
C ILE A 3 -6.01 -5.42 11.64
N GLN A 4 -4.81 -5.15 11.14
CA GLN A 4 -3.76 -4.43 11.85
C GLN A 4 -3.08 -3.43 10.92
N GLY A 5 -2.44 -2.39 11.46
CA GLY A 5 -1.62 -1.49 10.65
C GLY A 5 -0.43 -2.22 10.02
N ILE A 6 -0.01 -1.78 8.83
CA ILE A 6 1.21 -2.30 8.19
C ILE A 6 2.43 -1.95 9.05
N ALA A 7 3.31 -2.93 9.27
CA ALA A 7 4.60 -2.76 9.93
C ALA A 7 5.74 -3.05 8.94
N SER A 8 6.96 -2.60 9.25
CA SER A 8 8.12 -2.88 8.40
C SER A 8 8.34 -4.39 8.15
N SER A 9 7.99 -5.24 9.12
CA SER A 9 8.12 -6.69 9.03
C SER A 9 7.10 -7.37 8.13
N THR A 10 5.97 -6.74 7.80
CA THR A 10 4.90 -7.36 7.00
C THR A 10 5.11 -7.20 5.49
N TRP A 11 6.11 -6.44 5.06
CA TRP A 11 6.34 -6.16 3.63
C TRP A 11 6.73 -7.41 2.82
N SER A 12 7.50 -8.34 3.40
CA SER A 12 7.81 -9.60 2.73
C SER A 12 6.54 -10.38 2.36
N ASP A 13 5.59 -10.42 3.28
CA ASP A 13 4.36 -11.19 3.14
C ASP A 13 3.41 -10.52 2.14
N ILE A 14 3.33 -9.18 2.16
CA ILE A 14 2.58 -8.39 1.17
C ILE A 14 3.12 -8.63 -0.24
N LEU A 15 4.45 -8.57 -0.43
CA LEU A 15 5.06 -8.81 -1.74
C LEU A 15 4.83 -10.23 -2.23
N GLN A 16 4.92 -11.22 -1.33
CA GLN A 16 4.62 -12.61 -1.66
C GLN A 16 3.15 -12.79 -2.07
N LEU A 17 2.22 -12.13 -1.37
CA LEU A 17 0.80 -12.14 -1.72
C LEU A 17 0.56 -11.51 -3.09
N GLN A 18 1.17 -10.36 -3.38
CA GLN A 18 1.05 -9.69 -4.68
C GLN A 18 1.48 -10.58 -5.84
N GLN A 19 2.57 -11.35 -5.70
CA GLN A 19 3.05 -12.28 -6.72
C GLN A 19 2.03 -13.38 -7.05
N GLY A 20 1.17 -13.76 -6.09
CA GLY A 20 0.12 -14.75 -6.28
C GLY A 20 -1.18 -14.21 -6.88
N VAL A 21 -1.39 -12.88 -6.86
CA VAL A 21 -2.65 -12.24 -7.24
C VAL A 21 -2.50 -11.42 -8.53
N TYR A 22 -1.43 -10.65 -8.66
CA TYR A 22 -1.14 -9.83 -9.84
C TYR A 22 -0.43 -10.65 -10.92
N LEU A 23 -1.17 -11.56 -11.57
CA LEU A 23 -0.62 -12.46 -12.59
C LEU A 23 -0.44 -11.80 -13.98
N SER A 24 -1.07 -10.65 -14.21
CA SER A 24 -1.13 -10.01 -15.54
C SER A 24 -0.56 -8.59 -15.56
N VAL A 25 -0.10 -8.09 -14.42
CA VAL A 25 0.46 -6.75 -14.26
C VAL A 25 1.76 -6.88 -13.49
N GLU A 26 2.82 -6.21 -13.94
CA GLU A 26 4.06 -6.16 -13.18
C GLU A 26 3.80 -5.44 -11.84
N PRO A 27 4.12 -6.07 -10.70
CA PRO A 27 3.97 -5.42 -9.40
C PRO A 27 4.82 -4.16 -9.33
N GLU A 28 4.32 -3.13 -8.64
CA GLU A 28 5.13 -1.97 -8.32
C GLU A 28 6.31 -2.34 -7.42
N SER A 29 7.40 -1.57 -7.48
CA SER A 29 8.56 -1.82 -6.64
C SER A 29 8.23 -1.60 -5.16
N LEU A 30 8.96 -2.29 -4.27
CA LEU A 30 8.81 -2.13 -2.82
C LEU A 30 8.92 -0.66 -2.38
N GLU A 31 9.84 0.10 -2.98
CA GLU A 31 10.01 1.54 -2.69
C GLU A 31 8.75 2.35 -3.03
N VAL A 32 8.10 2.06 -4.17
CA VAL A 32 6.88 2.74 -4.59
C VAL A 32 5.73 2.44 -3.62
N LEU A 33 5.57 1.16 -3.25
CA LEU A 33 4.53 0.75 -2.29
C LEU A 33 4.79 1.34 -0.90
N GLN A 34 6.03 1.29 -0.42
CA GLN A 34 6.43 1.87 0.87
C GLN A 34 6.23 3.39 0.90
N SER A 35 6.39 4.10 -0.21
CA SER A 35 6.13 5.54 -0.25
C SER A 35 4.67 5.90 0.11
N LYS A 36 3.71 5.02 -0.21
CA LYS A 36 2.29 5.18 0.12
C LYS A 36 2.03 4.94 1.60
N TRP A 37 2.61 3.87 2.13
CA TRP A 37 2.54 3.55 3.54
C TRP A 37 3.21 4.62 4.42
N LEU A 38 4.39 5.11 4.05
CA LEU A 38 5.10 6.15 4.79
C LEU A 38 4.35 7.48 4.80
N ARG A 39 3.56 7.76 3.76
CA ARG A 39 2.71 8.95 3.65
C ARG A 39 1.58 8.95 4.69
N SER A 40 0.92 7.81 4.86
CA SER A 40 -0.27 7.68 5.72
C SER A 40 -0.32 6.27 6.33
N PRO A 41 0.57 5.96 7.29
CA PRO A 41 0.64 4.63 7.90
C PRO A 41 -0.66 4.25 8.63
N GLU A 42 -1.38 5.24 9.15
CA GLU A 42 -2.67 5.11 9.82
C GLU A 42 -3.83 4.70 8.90
N THR A 43 -3.65 4.81 7.58
CA THR A 43 -4.65 4.41 6.57
C THR A 43 -4.27 3.12 5.84
N CYS A 44 -3.20 2.45 6.25
CA CYS A 44 -2.70 1.24 5.62
C CYS A 44 -2.81 0.05 6.55
N PHE A 45 -3.34 -1.07 6.06
CA PHE A 45 -3.66 -2.23 6.89
C PHE A 45 -3.24 -3.55 6.26
N VAL A 46 -3.03 -4.57 7.08
CA VAL A 46 -2.97 -5.98 6.71
C VAL A 46 -4.14 -6.73 7.33
N PHE A 47 -4.69 -7.67 6.59
CA PHE A 47 -5.63 -8.67 7.09
C PHE A 47 -4.88 -9.98 7.31
N ASN A 48 -4.92 -10.47 8.55
CA ASN A 48 -4.24 -11.70 8.96
C ASN A 48 -5.25 -12.81 9.31
N GLU A 49 -5.00 -14.01 8.79
CA GLU A 49 -5.68 -15.25 9.15
C GLU A 49 -4.63 -16.32 9.44
N ASP A 50 -4.77 -17.05 10.56
CA ASP A 50 -3.83 -18.10 10.96
C ASP A 50 -2.34 -17.73 10.90
N SER A 51 -2.02 -16.49 11.27
CA SER A 51 -0.67 -15.89 11.21
C SER A 51 -0.11 -15.68 9.80
N GLN A 52 -0.97 -15.68 8.79
CA GLN A 52 -0.63 -15.38 7.40
C GLN A 52 -1.32 -14.08 6.96
N VAL A 53 -0.60 -13.25 6.21
CA VAL A 53 -1.17 -12.07 5.54
C VAL A 53 -2.00 -12.57 4.37
N MET A 54 -3.32 -12.43 4.47
CA MET A 54 -4.29 -12.84 3.45
C MET A 54 -4.77 -11.68 2.58
N GLY A 55 -4.51 -10.45 3.01
CA GLY A 55 -4.87 -9.24 2.30
C GLY A 55 -4.14 -8.04 2.87
N TYR A 56 -4.08 -6.96 2.11
CA TYR A 56 -3.55 -5.68 2.56
C TYR A 56 -4.35 -4.55 1.93
N LEU A 57 -4.19 -3.36 2.52
CA LEU A 57 -4.78 -2.12 2.06
C LEU A 57 -3.70 -1.04 2.07
N LEU A 58 -3.46 -0.41 0.93
CA LEU A 58 -2.67 0.80 0.82
C LEU A 58 -3.58 1.95 0.44
N ALA A 59 -3.69 2.92 1.34
CA ALA A 59 -4.34 4.19 1.08
C ALA A 59 -3.43 5.31 1.57
N HIS A 60 -3.47 6.46 0.91
CA HIS A 60 -2.62 7.59 1.28
C HIS A 60 -3.32 8.93 1.07
N SER A 61 -2.89 9.94 1.83
CA SER A 61 -3.33 11.31 1.61
C SER A 61 -2.87 11.84 0.25
N TRP A 62 -3.72 12.64 -0.36
CA TRP A 62 -3.54 13.24 -1.68
C TRP A 62 -4.19 14.63 -1.74
N ASN A 63 -3.71 15.51 -2.63
CA ASN A 63 -4.11 16.91 -2.67
C ASN A 63 -4.77 17.38 -3.97
N THR A 64 -4.98 16.50 -4.96
CA THR A 64 -5.64 16.88 -6.22
C THR A 64 -6.60 15.79 -6.70
N GLU A 65 -7.51 16.13 -7.61
CA GLU A 65 -8.37 15.13 -8.26
C GLU A 65 -7.63 14.30 -9.33
N ILE A 66 -6.40 14.69 -9.67
CA ILE A 66 -5.56 13.97 -10.63
C ILE A 66 -4.84 12.84 -9.89
N PRO A 67 -5.02 11.56 -10.27
CA PRO A 67 -4.36 10.46 -9.59
C PRO A 67 -2.82 10.56 -9.63
N PRO A 68 -2.12 9.99 -8.63
CA PRO A 68 -0.67 9.87 -8.65
C PRO A 68 -0.20 9.04 -9.85
N LYS A 69 1.06 9.23 -10.26
CA LYS A 69 1.67 8.43 -11.34
C LYS A 69 1.94 7.01 -10.85
N LEU A 70 1.56 6.02 -11.66
CA LEU A 70 1.92 4.62 -11.44
C LEU A 70 3.44 4.42 -11.48
N PHE A 71 3.93 3.43 -10.74
CA PHE A 71 5.32 2.99 -10.73
C PHE A 71 6.33 4.05 -10.28
N LYS A 72 5.88 5.11 -9.59
CA LYS A 72 6.75 6.16 -9.06
C LYS A 72 6.46 6.43 -7.61
N PRO A 73 7.51 6.67 -6.79
CA PRO A 73 7.30 7.14 -5.43
C PRO A 73 6.47 8.41 -5.42
N LEU A 74 5.67 8.49 -4.37
CA LEU A 74 4.81 9.61 -4.07
C LEU A 74 5.63 10.91 -3.92
N PRO A 75 5.38 11.95 -4.74
CA PRO A 75 6.14 13.20 -4.66
C PRO A 75 5.88 13.95 -3.36
N SER A 76 6.86 14.69 -2.86
CA SER A 76 6.70 15.54 -1.67
C SER A 76 5.71 16.68 -1.93
N ASN A 77 5.06 17.18 -0.87
CA ASN A 77 4.09 18.28 -0.92
C ASN A 77 2.84 17.95 -1.74
N THR A 78 2.43 16.68 -1.74
CA THR A 78 1.17 16.22 -2.34
C THR A 78 0.22 15.59 -1.34
N GLU A 79 0.48 15.77 -0.05
CA GLU A 79 -0.41 15.51 1.08
C GLU A 79 -1.61 16.47 1.03
N GLY A 80 -2.80 15.98 1.32
CA GLY A 80 -4.01 16.79 1.33
C GLY A 80 -5.19 16.10 2.00
N SER A 81 -6.38 16.62 1.78
CA SER A 81 -7.62 16.14 2.41
C SER A 81 -8.26 14.95 1.70
N ILE A 82 -7.77 14.55 0.52
CA ILE A 82 -8.30 13.42 -0.23
C ILE A 82 -7.60 12.15 0.26
N LEU A 83 -8.37 11.13 0.62
CA LEU A 83 -7.83 9.79 0.84
C LEU A 83 -7.88 9.01 -0.47
N PHE A 84 -6.71 8.75 -1.06
CA PHE A 84 -6.60 7.96 -2.27
C PHE A 84 -6.46 6.47 -1.90
N LEU A 85 -7.39 5.65 -2.37
CA LEU A 85 -7.37 4.20 -2.23
C LEU A 85 -6.54 3.59 -3.37
N HIS A 86 -5.47 2.86 -3.05
CA HIS A 86 -4.57 2.31 -4.07
C HIS A 86 -4.81 0.82 -4.29
N ASP A 87 -4.39 -0.01 -3.32
CA ASP A 87 -4.50 -1.47 -3.32
C ASP A 87 -5.35 -1.92 -2.13
#